data_AF-A0A3D4B3U1-F1
#
_entry.id   AF-A0A3D4B3U1-F1
#
_cell.length_a   1.000
_cell.length_b   1.000
_cell.length_c   1.000
_cell.angle_alpha   90.00
_cell.angle_beta   90.00
_cell.angle_gamma   90.00
#
_symmetry.space_group_name_H-M   'P 1'
#
loop_
_entity.id
_entity.type
_entity.pdbx_description
1 polymer ?
#
loop_
_entity_poly.entity_id
_entity_poly.type
_entity_poly.pdbx_seq_one_letter_code
_entity_poly.pdbx_strand_id
1 'polypeptide(L)'
;DSYVSILNALDHSKVKLDVNLETEWIDTSEYSDGRPIKDNILDGISGIIAPGGFGERGAEGKIRFIQYAREHRIPFLGLCYGFQLAVVEFARNVCGLKNAAHTEFDEHSDMPVIYLLPEQRKLAEMGGTMRLGGHEVKIIRDTLAYKCYQAERVTERFRHRYEFNNDYKDAIEKQGMIFSGMTPDEEIMQILEIPDHPYFIGTQFHPELTSRPYHPQPLFQAFLQAACAYAEDAKTDVPDQVTVQVGQEE
;
A
#
# COMPACT_ATOMS: atom_id res chain seq x y z
N ASP A 1 -19.94 8.38 3.08
CA ASP A 1 -19.24 7.24 2.49
C ASP A 1 -17.80 7.24 3.04
N SER A 2 -17.32 6.07 3.46
CA SER A 2 -16.08 5.87 4.24
C SER A 2 -14.81 6.12 3.43
N TYR A 3 -14.89 6.14 2.09
CA TYR A 3 -13.71 6.22 1.21
C TYR A 3 -13.76 7.39 0.22
N VAL A 4 -14.64 8.37 0.44
CA VAL A 4 -14.82 9.54 -0.43
C VAL A 4 -13.52 10.30 -0.68
N SER A 5 -12.66 10.45 0.33
CA SER A 5 -11.37 11.13 0.16
C SER A 5 -10.46 10.41 -0.83
N ILE A 6 -10.44 9.07 -0.81
CA ILE A 6 -9.66 8.24 -1.74
C ILE A 6 -10.23 8.41 -3.15
N LEU A 7 -11.56 8.32 -3.31
CA LEU A 7 -12.21 8.50 -4.61
C LEU A 7 -11.94 9.89 -5.19
N ASN A 8 -11.99 10.95 -4.37
CA ASN A 8 -11.65 12.29 -4.82
C ASN A 8 -10.16 12.41 -5.22
N ALA A 9 -9.25 11.80 -4.47
CA ALA A 9 -7.83 11.81 -4.80
C ALA A 9 -7.54 11.09 -6.13
N LEU A 10 -8.23 9.97 -6.37
CA LEU A 10 -8.21 9.25 -7.65
C LEU A 10 -8.78 10.09 -8.78
N ASP A 11 -9.92 10.76 -8.57
CA ASP A 11 -10.55 11.60 -9.60
C ASP A 11 -9.68 12.80 -9.98
N HIS A 12 -9.03 13.46 -9.01
CA HIS A 12 -8.07 14.52 -9.30
C HIS A 12 -6.92 14.01 -10.20
N SER A 13 -6.36 12.84 -9.88
CA SER A 13 -5.26 12.24 -10.65
C SER A 13 -5.72 11.76 -12.02
N LYS A 14 -6.92 11.18 -12.11
CA LYS A 14 -7.57 10.75 -13.35
C LYS A 14 -7.70 11.91 -14.33
N VAL A 15 -8.26 13.04 -13.87
CA VAL A 15 -8.43 14.25 -14.69
C VAL A 15 -7.08 14.79 -15.15
N LYS A 16 -6.06 14.77 -14.28
CA LYS A 16 -4.72 15.25 -14.61
C LYS A 16 -4.00 14.39 -15.66
N LEU A 17 -4.24 13.09 -15.63
CA LEU A 17 -3.62 12.12 -16.54
C LEU A 17 -4.44 11.87 -17.82
N ASP A 18 -5.66 12.38 -17.89
CA ASP A 18 -6.60 12.14 -18.99
C ASP A 18 -6.87 10.64 -19.24
N VAL A 19 -7.12 9.90 -18.16
CA VAL A 19 -7.37 8.45 -18.20
C VAL A 19 -8.79 8.13 -17.76
N ASN A 20 -9.30 6.97 -18.21
CA ASN A 20 -10.52 6.41 -17.65
C ASN A 20 -10.17 5.52 -16.45
N LEU A 21 -10.96 5.65 -15.39
CA LEU A 21 -10.81 4.89 -14.15
C LEU A 21 -12.15 4.26 -13.81
N GLU A 22 -12.13 2.95 -13.61
CA GLU A 22 -13.22 2.16 -13.04
C GLU A 22 -12.72 1.59 -11.71
N THR A 23 -13.57 1.64 -10.67
CA THR A 23 -13.21 1.21 -9.33
C THR A 23 -14.07 0.03 -8.89
N GLU A 24 -13.40 -1.03 -8.45
CA GLU A 24 -14.00 -2.25 -7.92
C GLU A 24 -13.76 -2.32 -6.41
N TRP A 25 -14.79 -2.69 -5.65
CA TRP A 25 -14.70 -2.87 -4.20
C TRP A 25 -14.61 -4.35 -3.84
N ILE A 26 -13.55 -4.74 -3.16
CA ILE A 26 -13.34 -6.12 -2.70
C ILE A 26 -13.54 -6.20 -1.18
N ASP A 27 -14.52 -6.99 -0.73
CA ASP A 27 -14.68 -7.29 0.69
C ASP A 27 -13.68 -8.37 1.13
N THR A 28 -12.62 -7.95 1.81
CA THR A 28 -11.56 -8.85 2.26
C THR A 28 -11.96 -9.76 3.41
N SER A 29 -13.11 -9.53 4.06
CA SER A 29 -13.57 -10.39 5.15
C SER A 29 -13.95 -11.79 4.66
N GLU A 30 -14.34 -11.94 3.39
CA GLU A 30 -14.59 -13.24 2.77
C GLU A 30 -13.31 -14.07 2.53
N TYR A 31 -12.14 -13.43 2.57
CA TYR A 31 -10.84 -14.01 2.26
C TYR A 31 -9.96 -14.20 3.50
N SER A 32 -10.53 -14.07 4.69
CA SER A 32 -9.80 -14.19 5.96
C SER A 32 -9.65 -15.63 6.46
N ASP A 33 -10.33 -16.60 5.85
CA ASP A 33 -10.35 -18.01 6.27
C ASP A 33 -9.37 -18.92 5.52
N GLY A 34 -8.43 -18.34 4.78
CA GLY A 34 -7.41 -19.07 4.04
C GLY A 34 -7.88 -19.73 2.74
N ARG A 35 -9.17 -19.63 2.37
CA ARG A 35 -9.65 -20.10 1.05
C ARG A 35 -8.92 -19.38 -0.07
N PRO A 36 -8.48 -20.04 -1.16
CA PRO A 36 -7.80 -19.39 -2.27
C PRO A 36 -8.54 -18.14 -2.76
N ILE A 37 -7.78 -17.09 -3.08
CA ILE A 37 -8.35 -15.96 -3.82
C ILE A 37 -8.82 -16.53 -5.15
N LYS A 38 -10.06 -16.26 -5.55
CA LYS A 38 -10.58 -16.75 -6.83
C LYS A 38 -9.75 -16.11 -7.94
N ASP A 39 -9.24 -16.93 -8.85
CA ASP A 39 -8.30 -16.48 -9.90
C ASP A 39 -8.85 -15.28 -10.69
N ASN A 40 -10.16 -15.24 -10.91
CA ASN A 40 -10.80 -14.20 -11.70
C ASN A 40 -11.16 -12.91 -10.95
N ILE A 41 -10.97 -12.83 -9.63
CA ILE A 41 -11.40 -11.64 -8.88
C ILE A 41 -10.54 -10.41 -9.18
N LEU A 42 -9.33 -10.63 -9.71
CA LEU A 42 -8.41 -9.58 -10.12
C LEU A 42 -8.32 -9.46 -11.64
N ASP A 43 -9.20 -10.13 -12.39
CA ASP A 43 -9.28 -9.99 -13.84
C ASP A 43 -9.56 -8.53 -14.21
N GLY A 44 -8.68 -7.95 -15.01
CA GLY A 44 -8.77 -6.55 -15.40
C GLY A 44 -8.34 -5.54 -14.32
N ILE A 45 -7.98 -5.99 -13.10
CA ILE A 45 -7.46 -5.10 -12.07
C ILE A 45 -6.00 -4.76 -12.37
N SER A 46 -5.74 -3.48 -12.63
CA SER A 46 -4.39 -2.98 -12.97
C SER A 46 -3.71 -2.23 -11.83
N GLY A 47 -4.36 -2.13 -10.67
CA GLY A 47 -3.80 -1.47 -9.49
C GLY A 47 -4.64 -1.76 -8.25
N ILE A 48 -3.97 -1.91 -7.10
CA ILE A 48 -4.60 -2.23 -5.82
C ILE A 48 -4.31 -1.13 -4.79
N ILE A 49 -5.36 -0.63 -4.14
CA ILE A 49 -5.24 0.27 -2.99
C ILE A 49 -5.71 -0.48 -1.75
N ALA A 50 -4.84 -0.57 -0.74
CA ALA A 50 -5.23 -1.02 0.60
C ALA A 50 -5.53 0.20 1.48
N PRO A 51 -6.81 0.54 1.74
CA PRO A 51 -7.15 1.75 2.47
C PRO A 51 -6.88 1.61 3.97
N GLY A 52 -6.97 2.75 4.66
CA GLY A 52 -7.01 2.80 6.13
C GLY A 52 -8.10 1.90 6.72
N GLY A 53 -7.91 1.50 7.97
CA GLY A 53 -8.78 0.57 8.67
C GLY A 53 -8.40 0.46 10.13
N PHE A 54 -9.12 -0.38 10.86
CA PHE A 54 -8.87 -0.69 12.27
C PHE A 54 -9.42 -2.08 12.58
N GLY A 55 -8.83 -2.72 13.59
CA GLY A 55 -9.25 -4.03 14.08
C GLY A 55 -8.90 -5.21 13.16
N GLU A 56 -9.25 -6.41 13.62
CA GLU A 56 -8.86 -7.69 13.01
C GLU A 56 -9.66 -8.05 11.74
N ARG A 57 -10.92 -7.59 11.65
CA ARG A 57 -11.84 -8.03 10.59
C ARG A 57 -11.30 -7.67 9.20
N GLY A 58 -11.06 -8.69 8.38
CA GLY A 58 -10.59 -8.53 7.01
C GLY A 58 -9.09 -8.24 6.88
N ALA A 59 -8.33 -8.23 7.99
CA ALA A 59 -6.89 -7.96 8.00
C ALA A 59 -6.11 -9.05 7.25
N GLU A 60 -6.35 -10.33 7.57
CA GLU A 60 -5.70 -11.44 6.87
C GLU A 60 -6.07 -11.49 5.38
N GLY A 61 -7.32 -11.18 5.02
CA GLY A 61 -7.71 -11.03 3.62
C GLY A 61 -6.92 -9.92 2.92
N LYS A 62 -6.76 -8.75 3.55
CA LYS A 62 -5.93 -7.65 3.02
C LYS A 62 -4.48 -8.07 2.83
N ILE A 63 -3.87 -8.74 3.82
CA ILE A 63 -2.49 -9.27 3.73
C ILE A 63 -2.34 -10.15 2.48
N ARG A 64 -3.32 -11.00 2.20
CA ARG A 64 -3.28 -11.89 1.02
C ARG A 64 -3.40 -11.14 -0.30
N PHE A 65 -4.22 -10.09 -0.39
CA PHE A 65 -4.27 -9.24 -1.58
C PHE A 65 -3.00 -8.41 -1.77
N ILE A 66 -2.35 -7.98 -0.67
CA ILE A 66 -1.04 -7.31 -0.72
C ILE A 66 0.03 -8.28 -1.25
N GLN A 67 0.04 -9.52 -0.76
CA GLN A 67 0.92 -10.57 -1.26
C GLN A 67 0.70 -10.79 -2.75
N TYR A 68 -0.56 -10.91 -3.17
CA TYR A 68 -0.91 -11.10 -4.57
C TYR A 68 -0.38 -9.94 -5.43
N ALA A 69 -0.58 -8.69 -4.99
CA ALA A 69 -0.06 -7.51 -5.69
C ALA A 69 1.46 -7.58 -5.86
N ARG A 70 2.19 -7.89 -4.77
CA ARG A 70 3.65 -8.02 -4.77
C ARG A 70 4.15 -9.10 -5.72
N GLU A 71 3.52 -10.28 -5.70
CA GLU A 71 3.95 -11.45 -6.48
C GLU A 71 3.62 -11.31 -7.97
N HIS A 72 2.49 -10.69 -8.30
CA HIS A 72 2.03 -10.47 -9.69
C HIS A 72 2.45 -9.10 -10.24
N ARG A 73 3.28 -8.37 -9.50
CA ARG A 73 3.82 -7.05 -9.85
C ARG A 73 2.73 -6.00 -10.13
N ILE A 74 1.54 -6.16 -9.56
CA ILE A 74 0.41 -5.23 -9.73
C ILE A 74 0.71 -3.98 -8.90
N PRO A 75 0.69 -2.77 -9.50
CA PRO A 75 0.84 -1.52 -8.78
C PRO A 75 0.04 -1.46 -7.49
N PHE A 76 0.71 -1.12 -6.38
CA PHE A 76 0.13 -1.16 -5.04
C PHE A 76 0.34 0.16 -4.29
N LEU A 77 -0.73 0.66 -3.67
CA LEU A 77 -0.70 1.80 -2.75
C LEU A 77 -1.38 1.45 -1.41
N GLY A 78 -0.59 1.33 -0.34
CA GLY A 78 -1.06 1.11 1.02
C GLY A 78 -1.23 2.42 1.80
N LEU A 79 -2.41 2.65 2.39
CA LEU A 79 -2.74 3.85 3.16
C LEU A 79 -2.93 3.51 4.63
N CYS A 80 -2.16 4.13 5.52
CA CYS A 80 -2.21 3.95 6.96
C CYS A 80 -2.16 2.45 7.35
N TYR A 81 -3.31 1.82 7.56
CA TYR A 81 -3.40 0.39 7.82
C TYR A 81 -2.86 -0.48 6.67
N GLY A 82 -2.98 -0.03 5.42
CA GLY A 82 -2.37 -0.71 4.28
C GLY A 82 -0.84 -0.77 4.34
N PHE A 83 -0.18 0.27 4.86
CA PHE A 83 1.27 0.23 5.15
C PHE A 83 1.58 -0.85 6.19
N GLN A 84 0.83 -0.86 7.29
CA GLN A 84 1.07 -1.75 8.42
C GLN A 84 0.90 -3.22 8.01
N LEU A 85 -0.14 -3.52 7.23
CA LEU A 85 -0.38 -4.87 6.72
C LEU A 85 0.63 -5.29 5.64
N ALA A 86 1.17 -4.35 4.86
CA ALA A 86 2.24 -4.65 3.90
C ALA A 86 3.55 -5.05 4.59
N VAL A 87 3.87 -4.41 5.72
CA VAL A 87 5.00 -4.86 6.58
C VAL A 87 4.77 -6.28 7.09
N VAL A 88 3.58 -6.58 7.60
CA VAL A 88 3.24 -7.91 8.12
C VAL A 88 3.33 -8.96 7.00
N GLU A 89 2.77 -8.67 5.83
CA GLU A 89 2.87 -9.53 4.65
C GLU A 89 4.33 -9.85 4.29
N PHE A 90 5.14 -8.80 4.11
CA PHE A 90 6.52 -8.95 3.67
C PHE A 90 7.37 -9.69 4.71
N ALA A 91 7.18 -9.38 6.00
CA ALA A 91 7.86 -10.08 7.09
C ALA A 91 7.55 -11.59 7.09
N ARG A 92 6.27 -11.97 6.92
CA ARG A 92 5.84 -13.38 6.91
C ARG A 92 6.32 -14.13 5.68
N ASN A 93 6.14 -13.53 4.50
CA ASN A 93 6.27 -14.23 3.22
C ASN A 93 7.66 -14.10 2.58
N VAL A 94 8.40 -13.03 2.88
CA VAL A 94 9.72 -12.77 2.28
C VAL A 94 10.84 -12.92 3.31
N CYS A 95 10.69 -12.31 4.49
CA CYS A 95 11.73 -12.37 5.53
C CYS A 95 11.76 -13.69 6.32
N GLY A 96 10.76 -14.57 6.14
CA GLY A 96 10.63 -15.83 6.86
C GLY A 96 10.20 -15.67 8.33
N LEU A 97 9.77 -14.49 8.74
CA LEU A 97 9.24 -14.18 10.07
C LEU A 97 7.77 -14.64 10.15
N LYS A 98 7.55 -15.95 10.12
CA LYS A 98 6.22 -16.56 9.94
C LYS A 98 5.17 -16.10 10.96
N ASN A 99 5.60 -15.74 12.17
CA ASN A 99 4.72 -15.30 13.25
C ASN A 99 4.71 -13.77 13.43
N ALA A 100 5.26 -13.00 12.48
CA ALA A 100 5.21 -11.55 12.51
C ALA A 100 3.76 -11.07 12.65
N ALA A 101 3.52 -10.17 13.59
CA ALA A 101 2.17 -9.74 13.94
C ALA A 101 2.05 -8.23 14.13
N HIS A 102 0.79 -7.79 14.09
CA HIS A 102 0.37 -6.47 14.49
C HIS A 102 -0.28 -6.56 15.87
N THR A 103 0.21 -5.79 16.84
CA THR A 103 -0.26 -5.91 18.23
C THR A 103 -1.69 -5.43 18.47
N GLU A 104 -2.34 -4.81 17.49
CA GLU A 104 -3.80 -4.51 17.56
C GLU A 104 -4.66 -5.77 17.58
N PHE A 105 -4.21 -6.87 16.96
CA PHE A 105 -4.95 -8.14 16.94
C PHE A 105 -4.21 -9.28 17.63
N ASP A 106 -2.90 -9.16 17.87
CA ASP A 106 -2.12 -10.10 18.68
C ASP A 106 -1.23 -9.34 19.68
N GLU A 107 -1.83 -8.91 20.79
CA GLU A 107 -1.17 -8.08 21.82
C GLU A 107 0.04 -8.78 22.47
N HIS A 108 0.03 -10.11 22.51
CA HIS A 108 1.03 -10.94 23.17
C HIS A 108 2.02 -11.59 22.19
N SER A 109 2.03 -11.15 20.94
CA SER A 109 2.95 -11.69 19.94
C SER A 109 4.41 -11.54 20.37
N ASP A 110 5.16 -12.63 20.26
CA ASP A 110 6.63 -12.62 20.42
C ASP A 110 7.35 -12.02 19.19
N MET A 111 6.61 -11.70 18.12
CA MET A 111 7.16 -11.08 16.89
C MET A 111 6.35 -9.85 16.43
N PRO A 112 6.28 -8.77 17.24
CA PRO A 112 5.46 -7.60 16.92
C PRO A 112 6.18 -6.67 15.92
N VAL A 113 5.94 -6.86 14.62
CA VAL A 113 6.51 -6.00 13.57
C VAL A 113 5.78 -4.66 13.46
N ILE A 114 4.51 -4.61 13.86
CA ILE A 114 3.75 -3.37 14.03
C ILE A 114 3.23 -3.32 15.47
N TYR A 115 3.55 -2.24 16.17
CA TYR A 115 3.29 -2.12 17.60
C TYR A 115 3.00 -0.72 18.09
N LEU A 116 2.41 -0.62 19.27
CA LEU A 116 2.32 0.65 19.99
C LEU A 116 3.69 0.94 20.63
N LEU A 117 4.28 2.09 20.32
CA LEU A 117 5.59 2.49 20.86
C LEU A 117 5.56 2.44 22.40
N PRO A 118 6.67 2.08 23.08
CA PRO A 118 6.70 2.01 24.54
C PRO A 118 6.28 3.31 25.23
N GLU A 119 6.65 4.45 24.64
CA GLU A 119 6.28 5.78 25.13
C GLU A 119 4.76 6.03 24.99
N GLN A 120 4.16 5.57 23.89
CA GLN A 120 2.73 5.64 23.66
C GLN A 120 1.94 4.70 24.57
N ARG A 121 2.48 3.53 24.96
CA ARG A 121 1.83 2.64 25.94
C ARG A 121 1.62 3.32 27.29
N LYS A 122 2.61 4.07 27.77
CA LYS A 122 2.49 4.85 29.01
C LYS A 122 1.42 5.95 28.90
N LEU A 123 1.26 6.54 27.72
CA LEU A 123 0.24 7.56 27.44
C LEU A 123 -1.15 6.96 27.15
N ALA A 124 -1.23 5.67 26.80
CA ALA A 124 -2.49 4.95 26.55
C ALA A 124 -3.36 4.89 27.80
N GLU A 125 -2.74 4.74 28.98
CA GLU A 125 -3.41 4.79 30.28
C GLU A 125 -4.09 6.14 30.54
N MET A 126 -3.67 7.20 29.82
CA MET A 126 -4.21 8.55 29.88
C MET A 126 -5.09 8.91 28.66
N GLY A 127 -5.36 7.96 27.76
CA GLY A 127 -6.19 8.14 26.57
C GLY A 127 -5.51 8.82 25.36
N GLY A 128 -4.20 9.07 25.42
CA GLY A 128 -3.47 9.85 24.41
C GLY A 128 -2.45 9.04 23.61
N THR A 129 -2.88 8.27 22.61
CA THR A 129 -1.96 7.48 21.75
C THR A 129 -2.05 7.82 20.27
N MET A 130 -3.02 8.63 19.86
CA MET A 130 -3.28 8.90 18.45
C MET A 130 -2.29 9.93 17.90
N ARG A 131 -1.49 9.54 16.91
CA ARG A 131 -0.82 10.49 16.02
C ARG A 131 -1.87 11.10 15.10
N LEU A 132 -2.09 12.40 15.24
CA LEU A 132 -3.15 13.13 14.54
C LEU A 132 -2.62 14.45 13.96
N GLY A 133 -3.08 14.81 12.76
CA GLY A 133 -2.82 16.13 12.17
C GLY A 133 -1.69 16.12 11.14
N GLY A 134 -1.20 17.32 10.79
CA GLY A 134 -0.11 17.50 9.83
C GLY A 134 1.25 17.31 10.48
N HIS A 135 2.07 16.44 9.92
CA HIS A 135 3.44 16.19 10.39
C HIS A 135 4.41 16.19 9.22
N GLU A 136 5.64 16.61 9.47
CA GLU A 136 6.71 16.56 8.47
C GLU A 136 7.19 15.12 8.27
N VAL A 137 7.42 14.76 7.01
CA VAL A 137 8.03 13.51 6.54
C VAL A 137 9.31 13.88 5.81
N LYS A 138 10.44 13.35 6.27
CA LYS A 138 11.72 13.41 5.57
C LYS A 138 11.78 12.27 4.57
N ILE A 139 12.03 12.55 3.30
CA ILE A 139 12.08 11.58 2.20
C ILE A 139 13.53 11.41 1.75
N ILE A 140 13.96 10.15 1.62
CA ILE A 140 15.29 9.78 1.14
C ILE A 140 15.37 10.02 -0.37
N ARG A 141 16.44 10.67 -0.84
CA ARG A 141 16.69 10.90 -2.28
C ARG A 141 16.80 9.59 -3.07
N ASP A 142 16.58 9.69 -4.37
CA ASP A 142 16.71 8.58 -5.34
C ASP A 142 15.71 7.41 -5.15
N THR A 143 14.77 7.54 -4.21
CA THR A 143 13.65 6.62 -3.98
C THR A 143 12.47 6.88 -4.93
N LEU A 144 11.54 5.94 -5.05
CA LEU A 144 10.30 6.15 -5.80
C LEU A 144 9.45 7.25 -5.16
N ALA A 145 9.37 7.28 -3.83
CA ALA A 145 8.72 8.37 -3.09
C ALA A 145 9.31 9.74 -3.47
N TYR A 146 10.64 9.88 -3.49
CA TYR A 146 11.29 11.13 -3.93
C TYR A 146 10.98 11.47 -5.38
N LYS A 147 10.96 10.48 -6.28
CA LYS A 147 10.59 10.70 -7.68
C LYS A 147 9.15 11.22 -7.83
N CYS A 148 8.24 10.78 -6.96
CA CYS A 148 6.86 11.27 -6.94
C CYS A 148 6.79 12.71 -6.43
N TYR A 149 7.34 12.99 -5.24
CA TYR A 149 7.19 14.28 -4.58
C TYR A 149 8.13 15.37 -5.11
N GLN A 150 9.29 15.00 -5.65
CA GLN A 150 10.38 15.91 -6.01
C GLN A 150 10.79 16.83 -4.84
N ALA A 151 10.72 16.31 -3.61
CA ALA A 151 11.02 17.03 -2.39
C ALA A 151 11.59 16.09 -1.31
N GLU A 152 12.54 16.58 -0.52
CA GLU A 152 13.12 15.86 0.62
C GLU A 152 12.30 16.00 1.91
N ARG A 153 11.37 16.96 1.94
CA ARG A 153 10.49 17.21 3.08
C ARG A 153 9.09 17.53 2.58
N VAL A 154 8.10 16.84 3.14
CA VAL A 154 6.67 17.08 2.86
C VAL A 154 5.89 17.13 4.16
N THR A 155 4.72 17.75 4.16
CA THR A 155 3.80 17.71 5.31
C THR A 155 2.57 16.91 4.93
N GLU A 156 2.33 15.82 5.65
CA GLU A 156 1.23 14.90 5.39
C GLU A 156 0.35 14.70 6.61
N ARG A 157 -0.87 14.19 6.40
CA ARG A 157 -1.88 14.07 7.47
C ARG A 157 -1.94 12.66 8.03
N PHE A 158 -1.79 12.53 9.34
CA PHE A 158 -1.75 11.26 10.05
C PHE A 158 -2.99 11.06 10.91
N ARG A 159 -3.40 9.79 11.08
CA ARG A 159 -4.46 9.35 11.98
C ARG A 159 -4.31 7.86 12.33
N HIS A 160 -3.28 7.51 13.10
CA HIS A 160 -3.04 6.15 13.57
C HIS A 160 -2.43 6.14 14.96
N ARG A 161 -2.24 4.93 15.51
CA ARG A 161 -1.63 4.71 16.84
C ARG A 161 -0.38 3.84 16.73
N TYR A 162 -0.44 2.81 15.90
CA TYR A 162 0.61 1.82 15.77
C TYR A 162 1.70 2.28 14.80
N GLU A 163 2.92 1.84 15.07
CA GLU A 163 4.13 2.18 14.34
C GLU A 163 4.91 0.90 13.99
N PHE A 164 5.82 1.02 13.03
CA PHE A 164 6.77 -0.06 12.74
C PHE A 164 7.74 -0.27 13.91
N ASN A 165 8.06 -1.53 14.21
CA ASN A 165 9.09 -1.87 15.19
C ASN A 165 10.47 -1.93 14.52
N ASN A 166 11.32 -0.96 14.83
CA ASN A 166 12.67 -0.81 14.25
C ASN A 166 13.59 -2.02 14.52
N ASP A 167 13.30 -2.87 15.51
CA ASP A 167 14.05 -4.11 15.75
C ASP A 167 14.05 -5.05 14.52
N TYR A 168 13.06 -4.91 13.63
CA TYR A 168 12.92 -5.70 12.40
C TYR A 168 13.43 -4.98 11.14
N LYS A 169 13.91 -3.74 11.25
CA LYS A 169 14.30 -2.90 10.10
C LYS A 169 15.33 -3.61 9.22
N ASP A 170 16.42 -4.07 9.82
CA ASP A 170 17.52 -4.72 9.10
C ASP A 170 17.07 -6.01 8.40
N ALA A 171 16.17 -6.78 9.03
CA ALA A 171 15.64 -8.02 8.45
C ALA A 171 14.76 -7.77 7.21
N ILE A 172 14.02 -6.65 7.20
CA ILE A 172 13.16 -6.23 6.09
C ILE A 172 14.01 -5.62 4.96
N GLU A 173 14.90 -4.68 5.28
CA GLU A 173 15.73 -3.99 4.28
C GLU A 173 16.68 -4.93 3.56
N LYS A 174 17.25 -5.92 4.26
CA LYS A 174 18.10 -6.94 3.65
C LYS A 174 17.38 -7.78 2.58
N GLN A 175 16.06 -7.87 2.64
CA GLN A 175 15.23 -8.63 1.69
C GLN A 175 14.63 -7.75 0.58
N GLY A 176 14.89 -6.44 0.60
CA GLY A 176 14.60 -5.54 -0.51
C GLY A 176 13.42 -4.60 -0.32
N MET A 177 12.67 -4.64 0.78
CA MET A 177 11.74 -3.55 1.13
C MET A 177 12.49 -2.48 1.92
N ILE A 178 12.42 -1.23 1.50
CA ILE A 178 13.09 -0.11 2.18
C ILE A 178 12.09 0.85 2.81
N PHE A 179 12.53 1.61 3.81
CA PHE A 179 11.77 2.74 4.34
C PHE A 179 12.28 4.04 3.73
N SER A 180 11.56 4.56 2.73
CA SER A 180 11.96 5.73 1.96
C SER A 180 11.55 7.07 2.57
N GLY A 181 10.76 7.06 3.64
CA GLY A 181 10.35 8.26 4.34
C GLY A 181 10.18 8.03 5.84
N MET A 182 10.64 8.98 6.65
CA MET A 182 10.69 8.87 8.11
C MET A 182 10.36 10.22 8.77
N THR A 183 10.20 10.22 10.09
CA THR A 183 10.24 11.47 10.87
C THR A 183 11.58 12.20 10.69
N PRO A 184 11.64 13.53 10.95
CA PRO A 184 12.89 14.29 10.78
C PRO A 184 14.06 13.84 11.64
N ASP A 185 13.77 13.22 12.79
CA ASP A 185 14.73 12.57 13.69
C ASP A 185 15.06 11.12 13.30
N GLU A 186 14.46 10.62 12.22
CA GLU A 186 14.69 9.29 11.64
C GLU A 186 14.22 8.09 12.48
N GLU A 187 13.48 8.35 13.57
CA GLU A 187 13.05 7.31 14.51
C GLU A 187 11.82 6.52 14.04
N ILE A 188 10.87 7.15 13.34
CA ILE A 188 9.61 6.51 12.93
C ILE A 188 9.54 6.41 11.40
N MET A 189 9.38 5.19 10.91
CA MET A 189 9.21 4.90 9.48
C MET A 189 7.79 5.28 9.01
N GLN A 190 7.68 6.03 7.92
CA GLN A 190 6.43 6.63 7.46
C GLN A 190 6.09 6.32 6.00
N ILE A 191 7.08 5.96 5.18
CA ILE A 191 6.91 5.48 3.81
C ILE A 191 7.74 4.21 3.63
N LEU A 192 7.13 3.17 3.09
CA LEU A 192 7.80 1.95 2.64
C LEU A 192 7.70 1.84 1.13
N GLU A 193 8.70 1.21 0.50
CA GLU A 193 8.65 0.83 -0.90
C GLU A 193 9.49 -0.43 -1.20
N ILE A 194 9.17 -1.12 -2.28
CA ILE A 194 9.96 -2.25 -2.80
C ILE A 194 10.60 -1.78 -4.13
N PRO A 195 11.90 -1.43 -4.17
CA PRO A 195 12.52 -0.82 -5.35
C PRO A 195 12.48 -1.67 -6.62
N ASP A 196 12.42 -3.00 -6.50
CA ASP A 196 12.34 -3.92 -7.64
C ASP A 196 10.91 -4.06 -8.23
N HIS A 197 9.89 -3.53 -7.53
CA HIS A 197 8.50 -3.60 -7.97
C HIS A 197 8.11 -2.35 -8.79
N PRO A 198 7.28 -2.45 -9.86
CA PRO A 198 6.97 -1.31 -10.73
C PRO A 198 6.40 -0.11 -9.98
N TYR A 199 5.50 -0.37 -9.04
CA TYR A 199 5.02 0.59 -8.06
C TYR A 199 4.51 -0.15 -6.81
N PHE A 200 5.25 -0.12 -5.71
CA PHE A 200 4.79 -0.64 -4.43
C PHE A 200 5.13 0.38 -3.36
N ILE A 201 4.15 1.16 -2.93
CA ILE A 201 4.31 2.17 -1.89
C ILE A 201 3.30 1.94 -0.77
N GLY A 202 3.77 2.00 0.47
CA GLY A 202 2.91 2.13 1.64
C GLY A 202 3.21 3.45 2.36
N THR A 203 2.20 4.08 2.94
CA THR A 203 2.34 5.29 3.76
C THR A 203 1.62 5.12 5.09
N GLN A 204 2.21 5.58 6.20
CA GLN A 204 1.52 5.67 7.50
C GLN A 204 0.49 6.81 7.53
N PHE A 205 0.71 7.84 6.73
CA PHE A 205 -0.21 8.96 6.57
C PHE A 205 -1.33 8.66 5.56
N HIS A 206 -2.20 9.65 5.40
CA HIS A 206 -3.35 9.66 4.51
C HIS A 206 -3.13 10.66 3.36
N PRO A 207 -2.40 10.29 2.29
CA PRO A 207 -2.14 11.16 1.14
C PRO A 207 -3.43 11.63 0.46
N GLU A 208 -4.53 10.88 0.59
CA GLU A 208 -5.81 11.26 0.03
C GLU A 208 -6.37 12.58 0.61
N LEU A 209 -5.92 12.98 1.81
CA LEU A 209 -6.37 14.20 2.48
C LEU A 209 -5.64 15.48 2.01
N THR A 210 -4.50 15.32 1.33
CA THR A 210 -3.70 16.43 0.81
C THR A 210 -3.91 16.65 -0.70
N SER A 211 -4.59 15.73 -1.39
CA SER A 211 -4.97 15.88 -2.80
C SER A 211 -5.90 17.08 -3.05
N ARG A 212 -5.70 17.80 -4.15
CA ARG A 212 -6.54 18.92 -4.61
C ARG A 212 -6.84 18.81 -6.12
N PRO A 213 -7.97 19.36 -6.62
CA PRO A 213 -8.33 19.25 -8.04
C PRO A 213 -7.23 19.72 -9.02
N TYR A 214 -6.59 20.85 -8.73
CA TYR A 214 -5.52 21.41 -9.56
C TYR A 214 -4.11 20.96 -9.15
N HIS A 215 -4.01 20.25 -8.02
CA HIS A 215 -2.76 19.72 -7.51
C HIS A 215 -3.02 18.33 -6.92
N PRO A 216 -3.23 17.32 -7.79
CA PRO A 216 -3.46 15.95 -7.34
C PRO A 216 -2.28 15.47 -6.51
N GLN A 217 -2.56 14.60 -5.54
CA GLN A 217 -1.49 14.11 -4.67
C GLN A 217 -0.50 13.25 -5.49
N PRO A 218 0.83 13.47 -5.37
CA PRO A 218 1.80 12.86 -6.29
C PRO A 218 1.87 11.33 -6.25
N LEU A 219 1.68 10.69 -5.10
CA LEU A 219 1.63 9.23 -4.98
C LEU A 219 0.42 8.66 -5.72
N PHE A 220 -0.76 9.26 -5.60
CA PHE A 220 -1.94 8.83 -6.36
C PHE A 220 -1.74 9.00 -7.87
N GLN A 221 -1.10 10.09 -8.30
CA GLN A 221 -0.81 10.31 -9.71
C GLN A 221 0.15 9.23 -10.24
N ALA A 222 1.25 8.98 -9.55
CA ALA A 222 2.24 7.97 -9.93
C ALA A 222 1.65 6.54 -9.88
N PHE A 223 0.78 6.25 -8.91
CA PHE A 223 0.04 4.99 -8.82
C PHE A 223 -0.82 4.76 -10.07
N LEU A 224 -1.61 5.75 -10.50
CA LEU A 224 -2.43 5.62 -11.71
C LEU A 224 -1.57 5.49 -12.97
N GLN A 225 -0.45 6.21 -13.07
CA GLN A 225 0.49 6.04 -14.19
C GLN A 225 1.04 4.61 -14.26
N ALA A 226 1.44 4.05 -13.11
CA ALA A 226 1.90 2.67 -13.04
C ALA A 226 0.79 1.67 -13.39
N ALA A 227 -0.44 1.92 -12.95
CA ALA A 227 -1.60 1.09 -13.28
C ALA A 227 -1.92 1.10 -14.78
N CYS A 228 -1.82 2.26 -15.43
CA CYS A 228 -1.97 2.36 -16.89
C CYS A 228 -0.89 1.56 -17.62
N ALA A 229 0.38 1.69 -17.21
CA ALA A 229 1.47 0.93 -17.80
C ALA A 229 1.28 -0.58 -17.64
N TYR A 230 0.88 -1.03 -16.44
CA TYR A 230 0.56 -2.44 -16.18
C TYR A 230 -0.58 -2.95 -17.09
N ALA A 231 -1.63 -2.15 -17.28
CA ALA A 231 -2.75 -2.49 -18.15
C ALA A 231 -2.37 -2.58 -19.64
N GLU A 232 -1.37 -1.82 -20.08
CA GLU A 232 -0.84 -1.87 -21.44
C GLU A 232 0.01 -3.13 -21.66
N ASP A 233 0.91 -3.44 -20.73
CA ASP A 233 1.75 -4.64 -20.79
C ASP A 233 0.90 -5.92 -20.82
N ALA A 234 -0.14 -6.01 -19.97
CA ALA A 234 -1.06 -7.14 -19.93
C ALA A 234 -1.82 -7.37 -21.25
N LYS A 235 -2.02 -6.33 -22.07
CA LYS A 235 -2.64 -6.47 -23.40
C LYS A 235 -1.67 -7.00 -24.44
N THR A 236 -0.37 -6.73 -24.29
CA THR A 236 0.66 -7.20 -25.22
C THR A 236 1.02 -8.69 -25.04
N ASP A 237 0.75 -9.25 -23.87
CA ASP A 237 0.94 -10.68 -23.56
C ASP A 237 -0.22 -11.58 -24.00
N VAL A 238 -1.32 -11.02 -24.54
CA VAL A 238 -2.37 -11.80 -25.20
C VAL A 238 -1.94 -12.00 -26.66
N PRO A 239 -1.49 -13.20 -27.08
CA PRO A 239 -1.16 -13.42 -28.48
C PRO A 239 -2.42 -13.19 -29.32
N ASP A 240 -2.31 -12.33 -30.32
CA ASP A 240 -3.35 -12.06 -31.31
C ASP A 240 -3.99 -13.40 -31.71
N GLN A 241 -5.30 -13.51 -31.48
CA GLN A 241 -6.04 -14.70 -31.86
C GLN A 241 -5.80 -14.97 -33.34
N VAL A 242 -5.25 -16.14 -33.64
CA VAL A 242 -5.00 -16.64 -34.99
C VAL A 242 -6.30 -16.52 -35.79
N THR A 243 -6.35 -15.58 -36.73
CA THR A 243 -7.42 -15.45 -37.70
C THR A 243 -7.42 -16.71 -38.55
N VAL A 244 -8.33 -17.65 -38.26
CA VAL A 244 -8.56 -18.82 -39.12
C VAL A 244 -9.15 -18.30 -40.42
N GLN A 245 -8.34 -18.23 -41.47
CA GLN A 245 -8.84 -18.10 -42.83
C GLN A 245 -9.55 -19.40 -43.19
N VAL A 246 -10.88 -19.37 -43.22
CA VAL A 246 -11.69 -20.42 -43.84
C VAL A 246 -11.53 -20.26 -45.35
N GLY A 247 -10.62 -21.05 -45.94
CA GLY A 247 -10.50 -21.24 -47.37
C GLY A 247 -11.72 -22.01 -47.89
N GLN A 248 -12.31 -21.47 -48.95
CA GLN A 248 -13.50 -21.97 -49.63
C GLN A 248 -13.24 -23.34 -50.30
N GLU A 249 -14.20 -24.26 -50.17
CA GLU A 249 -14.29 -25.49 -50.96
C GLU A 249 -14.68 -25.16 -52.41
N GLU A 250 -14.05 -25.87 -53.36
CA GLU A 250 -14.40 -25.90 -54.80
C GLU A 250 -15.74 -26.58 -55.09
#